data_AF-A0A963D9X9-F1
#
_entry.id   AF-A0A963D9X9-F1
#
_cell.length_a   1.000
_cell.length_b   1.000
_cell.length_c   1.000
_cell.angle_alpha   90.00
_cell.angle_beta   90.00
_cell.angle_gamma   90.00
#
_symmetry.space_group_name_H-M   'P 1'
#
loop_
_entity.id
_entity.type
_entity.pdbx_description
1 polymer ?
#
loop_
_entity_poly.entity_id
_entity_poly.type
_entity_poly.pdbx_seq_one_letter_code
_entity_poly.pdbx_strand_id
1 'polypeptide(L)'
;MGMARVLAVLAAVLLMGVNATMAAGFTYDGCVDSRGRKVQSIQDLSLPAVVQTVDDAGGAVIRYNPTVLPRLGDKARLFLYAQACAALNLGYPAGSALSLAQARRADCWGVTTLSRSGLLGDAAELATLQAELDLADDEWAQVPGPQRRFDLGACRRTALRMPAAGSGNEQWDACVHRCGDRLYRCGRSESCMSTFRQCTAGCDAARPAP
;
A
#
# COMPACT_ATOMS: atom_id res chain seq x y z
N MET A 1 10.11 -41.08 -46.98
CA MET A 1 9.92 -40.44 -45.66
C MET A 1 8.88 -39.34 -45.83
N GLY A 2 7.66 -39.57 -45.34
CA GLY A 2 6.46 -38.85 -45.78
C GLY A 2 6.35 -37.43 -45.23
N MET A 3 5.99 -36.50 -46.12
CA MET A 3 5.67 -35.09 -45.86
C MET A 3 4.71 -34.89 -44.67
N ALA A 4 3.84 -35.87 -44.41
CA ALA A 4 2.95 -35.92 -43.25
C ALA A 4 3.67 -36.00 -41.89
N ARG A 5 4.86 -36.61 -41.80
CA ARG A 5 5.65 -36.67 -40.56
C ARG A 5 6.36 -35.35 -40.27
N VAL A 6 6.73 -34.59 -41.30
CA VAL A 6 7.38 -33.28 -41.14
C VAL A 6 6.38 -32.23 -40.66
N LEU A 7 5.16 -32.25 -41.19
CA LEU A 7 4.07 -31.36 -40.75
C LEU A 7 3.62 -31.63 -39.30
N ALA A 8 3.61 -32.88 -38.86
CA ALA A 8 3.24 -33.23 -37.48
C ALA A 8 4.27 -32.73 -36.46
N VAL A 9 5.57 -32.70 -36.80
CA VAL A 9 6.62 -32.17 -35.92
C VAL A 9 6.56 -30.65 -35.84
N LEU A 10 6.29 -29.97 -36.96
CA LEU A 10 6.14 -28.50 -36.98
C LEU A 10 4.90 -28.02 -36.20
N ALA A 11 3.79 -28.77 -36.24
CA ALA A 11 2.59 -28.45 -35.47
C ALA A 11 2.81 -28.61 -33.95
N ALA A 12 3.65 -29.58 -33.52
CA ALA A 12 3.96 -29.80 -32.11
C ALA A 12 4.87 -28.70 -31.51
N VAL A 13 5.76 -28.11 -32.32
CA VAL A 13 6.65 -27.02 -31.87
C VAL A 13 5.91 -25.69 -31.74
N LEU A 14 4.86 -25.45 -32.53
CA LEU A 14 4.03 -24.25 -32.44
C LEU A 14 3.02 -24.26 -31.26
N LEU A 15 2.77 -25.42 -30.66
CA LEU A 15 1.85 -25.58 -29.52
C LEU A 15 2.56 -25.58 -28.15
N MET A 16 3.89 -25.66 -28.11
CA MET A 16 4.66 -25.53 -26.86
C MET A 16 4.96 -24.06 -26.54
N GLY A 17 3.91 -23.39 -26.09
CA GLY A 17 3.91 -22.52 -24.91
C GLY A 17 5.03 -21.48 -24.80
N VAL A 18 4.75 -20.28 -25.30
CA VAL A 18 5.19 -19.07 -24.59
C VAL A 18 4.02 -18.65 -23.71
N ASN A 19 3.83 -19.33 -22.58
CA ASN A 19 3.11 -18.75 -21.46
C ASN A 19 4.03 -17.68 -20.88
N ALA A 20 4.07 -16.51 -21.51
CA ALA A 20 4.57 -15.32 -20.86
C ALA A 20 3.59 -15.02 -19.73
N THR A 21 3.85 -15.57 -18.56
CA THR A 21 3.35 -14.99 -17.31
C THR A 21 3.91 -13.57 -17.30
N MET A 22 3.10 -12.61 -17.76
CA MET A 22 3.29 -11.21 -17.44
C MET A 22 3.29 -11.17 -15.92
N ALA A 23 4.46 -11.15 -15.31
CA ALA A 23 4.59 -10.77 -13.91
C ALA A 23 3.96 -9.39 -13.85
N ALA A 24 2.80 -9.30 -13.21
CA ALA A 24 2.15 -8.02 -12.96
C ALA A 24 3.07 -7.28 -11.99
N GLY A 25 4.04 -6.55 -12.53
CA GLY A 25 4.96 -5.76 -11.74
C GLY A 25 4.18 -4.72 -10.96
N PHE A 26 4.43 -4.64 -9.65
CA PHE A 26 3.84 -3.58 -8.83
C PHE A 26 4.43 -2.24 -9.27
N THR A 27 3.56 -1.24 -9.44
CA THR A 27 3.98 0.12 -9.76
C THR A 27 4.28 0.89 -8.48
N TYR A 28 5.46 1.53 -8.43
CA TYR A 28 5.83 2.45 -7.37
C TYR A 28 5.22 3.83 -7.64
N ASP A 29 3.95 4.02 -7.24
CA ASP A 29 3.25 5.30 -7.32
C ASP A 29 2.32 5.51 -6.11
N GLY A 30 1.74 6.69 -5.99
CA GLY A 30 0.73 7.02 -4.99
C GLY A 30 1.28 7.53 -3.66
N CYS A 31 2.59 7.71 -3.53
CA CYS A 31 3.18 8.28 -2.34
C CYS A 31 2.88 9.79 -2.20
N VAL A 32 2.50 10.23 -1.01
CA VAL A 32 2.33 11.64 -0.65
C VAL A 32 3.08 11.98 0.63
N ASP A 33 3.70 13.15 0.67
CA ASP A 33 4.39 13.66 1.86
C ASP A 33 3.40 14.13 2.94
N SER A 34 3.92 14.54 4.09
CA SER A 34 3.12 15.05 5.22
C SER A 34 2.30 16.32 4.90
N ARG A 35 2.58 16.98 3.77
CA ARG A 35 1.83 18.15 3.27
C ARG A 35 0.83 17.76 2.17
N GLY A 36 0.68 16.47 1.89
CA GLY A 36 -0.20 15.96 0.84
C GLY A 36 0.34 16.15 -0.57
N ARG A 37 1.62 16.48 -0.75
CA ARG A 37 2.24 16.64 -2.07
C ARG A 37 2.68 15.28 -2.59
N LYS A 38 2.43 15.03 -3.89
CA LYS A 38 2.90 13.81 -4.55
C LYS A 38 4.43 13.73 -4.48
N VAL A 39 4.94 12.59 -4.04
CA VAL A 39 6.37 12.28 -4.00
C VAL A 39 6.73 11.50 -5.25
N GLN A 40 7.71 11.97 -6.01
CA GLN A 40 8.16 11.27 -7.21
C GLN A 40 8.93 10.00 -6.82
N SER A 41 8.69 8.92 -7.57
CA SER A 41 9.44 7.67 -7.45
C SER A 41 10.29 7.46 -8.70
N ILE A 42 11.60 7.32 -8.53
CA ILE A 42 12.57 7.29 -9.62
C ILE A 42 13.35 5.98 -9.52
N GLN A 43 13.38 5.22 -10.62
CA GLN A 43 14.28 4.07 -10.71
C GLN A 43 15.71 4.57 -10.86
N ASP A 44 16.60 4.11 -9.99
CA ASP A 44 18.02 4.45 -9.99
C ASP A 44 18.83 3.15 -9.85
N LEU A 45 19.33 2.63 -10.98
CA LEU A 45 20.12 1.39 -11.01
C LEU A 45 21.51 1.56 -10.39
N SER A 46 21.95 2.80 -10.15
CA SER A 46 23.23 3.09 -9.50
C SER A 46 23.12 3.19 -7.98
N LEU A 47 21.90 3.28 -7.44
CA LEU A 47 21.64 3.35 -6.01
C LEU A 47 22.09 2.05 -5.32
N PRO A 48 22.99 2.07 -4.32
CA PRO A 48 23.48 0.86 -3.64
C PRO A 48 22.49 0.30 -2.59
N ALA A 49 21.23 0.76 -2.61
CA ALA A 49 20.17 0.39 -1.68
C ALA A 49 18.89 0.04 -2.44
N VAL A 50 18.04 -0.78 -1.84
CA VAL A 50 16.73 -1.15 -2.43
C VAL A 50 15.86 0.09 -2.62
N VAL A 51 15.87 0.99 -1.62
CA VAL A 51 15.11 2.23 -1.63
C VAL A 51 15.81 3.28 -0.78
N GLN A 52 15.73 4.54 -1.20
CA GLN A 52 16.21 5.68 -0.42
C GLN A 52 15.33 6.90 -0.67
N THR A 53 14.99 7.63 0.39
CA THR A 53 14.40 8.97 0.29
C THR A 53 15.51 9.99 0.18
N VAL A 54 15.45 10.90 -0.78
CA VAL A 54 16.40 12.01 -0.92
C VAL A 54 15.67 13.32 -1.11
N ASP A 55 16.23 14.41 -0.60
CA ASP A 55 15.76 15.76 -0.92
C ASP A 55 16.36 16.20 -2.26
N ASP A 56 15.53 16.70 -3.16
CA ASP A 56 15.92 17.28 -4.44
C ASP A 56 15.33 18.70 -4.58
N ALA A 57 15.70 19.44 -5.62
CA ALA A 57 15.30 20.84 -5.84
C ALA A 57 13.76 21.04 -5.93
N GLY A 58 13.00 19.97 -6.22
CA GLY A 58 11.53 19.96 -6.26
C GLY A 58 10.85 19.45 -4.98
N GLY A 59 11.62 19.01 -3.98
CA GLY A 59 11.13 18.36 -2.76
C GLY A 59 11.65 16.92 -2.61
N ALA A 60 11.10 16.20 -1.63
CA ALA A 60 11.49 14.82 -1.38
C ALA A 60 11.12 13.91 -2.57
N VAL A 61 12.04 13.02 -2.93
CA VAL A 61 11.83 11.95 -3.92
C VAL A 61 12.23 10.60 -3.32
N ILE A 62 11.64 9.53 -3.84
CA ILE A 62 12.02 8.15 -3.50
C ILE A 62 12.78 7.58 -4.68
N ARG A 63 14.04 7.20 -4.46
CA ARG A 63 14.82 6.43 -5.43
C ARG A 63 14.76 4.96 -5.07
N TYR A 64 14.70 4.09 -6.06
CA TYR A 64 14.66 2.64 -5.84
C TYR A 64 15.53 1.89 -6.84
N ASN A 65 16.15 0.80 -6.39
CA ASN A 65 16.94 -0.08 -7.22
C ASN A 65 16.37 -1.51 -7.19
N PRO A 66 15.79 -2.01 -8.29
CA PRO A 66 15.25 -3.36 -8.35
C PRO A 66 16.33 -4.47 -8.37
N THR A 67 17.61 -4.14 -8.61
CA THR A 67 18.67 -5.16 -8.71
C THR A 67 19.43 -5.38 -7.40
N VAL A 68 19.30 -4.47 -6.43
CA VAL A 68 19.91 -4.59 -5.10
C VAL A 68 19.16 -5.64 -4.26
N LEU A 69 19.89 -6.41 -3.45
CA LEU A 69 19.37 -7.56 -2.68
C LEU A 69 18.47 -8.48 -3.51
N PRO A 70 18.99 -9.16 -4.56
CA PRO A 70 18.18 -9.93 -5.51
C PRO A 70 17.36 -11.06 -4.89
N ARG A 71 17.71 -11.52 -3.67
CA ARG A 71 16.92 -12.50 -2.92
C ARG A 71 15.56 -11.98 -2.43
N LEU A 72 15.36 -10.66 -2.36
CA LEU A 72 14.10 -10.07 -1.94
C LEU A 72 13.08 -10.18 -3.07
N GLY A 73 11.93 -10.77 -2.74
CA GLY A 73 10.78 -10.83 -3.63
C GLY A 73 10.09 -9.47 -3.76
N ASP A 74 9.14 -9.41 -4.68
CA ASP A 74 8.43 -8.17 -5.02
C ASP A 74 7.72 -7.54 -3.81
N LYS A 75 7.17 -8.36 -2.92
CA LYS A 75 6.47 -7.88 -1.71
C LYS A 75 7.41 -7.26 -0.70
N ALA A 76 8.61 -7.81 -0.50
CA ALA A 76 9.61 -7.21 0.38
C ALA A 76 10.08 -5.86 -0.17
N ARG A 77 10.32 -5.78 -1.48
CA ARG A 77 10.68 -4.51 -2.14
C ARG A 77 9.57 -3.47 -2.03
N LEU A 78 8.33 -3.89 -2.28
CA LEU A 78 7.15 -3.04 -2.15
C LEU A 78 6.96 -2.57 -0.70
N PHE A 79 7.20 -3.42 0.29
CA PHE A 79 7.18 -3.05 1.70
C PHE A 79 8.24 -2.01 2.04
N LEU A 80 9.49 -2.21 1.60
CA LEU A 80 10.57 -1.24 1.84
C LEU A 80 10.27 0.11 1.19
N TYR A 81 9.68 0.11 -0.02
CA TYR A 81 9.16 1.32 -0.64
C TYR A 81 8.04 1.97 0.18
N ALA A 82 7.05 1.19 0.63
CA ALA A 82 5.95 1.70 1.43
C ALA A 82 6.44 2.27 2.77
N GLN A 83 7.50 1.70 3.35
CA GLN A 83 8.16 2.18 4.56
C GLN A 83 8.88 3.52 4.33
N ALA A 84 9.57 3.68 3.21
CA ALA A 84 10.17 4.96 2.83
C ALA A 84 9.11 6.03 2.57
N CYS A 85 8.03 5.68 1.87
CA CYS A 85 6.89 6.58 1.69
C CYS A 85 6.25 6.96 3.04
N ALA A 86 6.09 6.00 3.95
CA ALA A 86 5.57 6.24 5.29
C ALA A 86 6.41 7.26 6.05
N ALA A 87 7.75 7.17 5.94
CA ALA A 87 8.63 8.12 6.61
C ALA A 87 8.36 9.56 6.15
N LEU A 88 8.22 9.78 4.84
CA LEU A 88 7.88 11.09 4.27
C LEU A 88 6.48 11.55 4.66
N ASN A 89 5.50 10.64 4.64
CA ASN A 89 4.12 10.91 5.05
C ASN A 89 4.01 11.30 6.53
N LEU A 90 4.82 10.66 7.38
CA LEU A 90 4.96 10.97 8.81
C LEU A 90 5.75 12.27 9.08
N GLY A 91 6.27 12.90 8.03
CA GLY A 91 7.00 14.17 8.11
C GLY A 91 8.46 14.04 8.52
N TYR A 92 9.05 12.85 8.42
CA TYR A 92 10.48 12.69 8.64
C TYR A 92 11.25 13.28 7.46
N PRO A 93 12.36 14.02 7.71
CA PRO A 93 13.13 14.63 6.63
C PRO A 93 13.70 13.57 5.68
N ALA A 94 13.64 13.83 4.38
CA ALA A 94 14.29 12.96 3.40
C ALA A 94 15.82 13.02 3.57
N GLY A 95 16.52 11.99 3.09
CA GLY A 95 17.99 11.87 3.22
C GLY A 95 18.52 11.72 4.65
N SER A 96 17.68 11.85 5.68
CA SER A 96 18.08 11.80 7.08
C SER A 96 17.94 10.40 7.66
N ALA A 97 18.86 10.04 8.57
CA ALA A 97 18.76 8.78 9.29
C ALA A 97 17.55 8.80 10.24
N LEU A 98 16.70 7.79 10.14
CA LEU A 98 15.60 7.59 11.08
C LEU A 98 16.14 7.03 12.41
N SER A 99 15.57 7.48 13.53
CA SER A 99 15.73 6.78 14.80
C SER A 99 15.03 5.42 14.76
N LEU A 100 15.41 4.51 15.66
CA LEU A 100 14.77 3.18 15.76
C LEU A 100 13.24 3.28 15.95
N ALA A 101 12.77 4.24 16.76
CA ALA A 101 11.35 4.45 16.99
C ALA A 101 10.63 4.97 15.73
N GLN A 102 11.25 5.90 15.00
CA GLN A 102 10.72 6.42 13.74
C GLN A 102 10.65 5.33 12.68
N ALA A 103 11.70 4.52 12.55
CA ALA A 103 11.74 3.40 11.62
C ALA A 103 10.64 2.37 11.91
N ARG A 104 10.46 1.97 13.18
CA ARG A 104 9.36 1.08 13.59
C ARG A 104 7.97 1.66 13.29
N ARG A 105 7.80 2.96 13.47
CA ARG A 105 6.53 3.63 13.13
C ARG A 105 6.28 3.61 11.62
N ALA A 106 7.31 3.86 10.82
CA ALA A 106 7.25 3.76 9.37
C ALA A 106 6.96 2.32 8.91
N ASP A 107 7.53 1.30 9.56
CA ASP A 107 7.24 -0.12 9.27
C ASP A 107 5.76 -0.42 9.45
N CYS A 108 5.20 -0.01 10.60
CA CYS A 108 3.81 -0.27 10.91
C CYS A 108 2.84 0.47 10.00
N TRP A 109 3.18 1.69 9.59
CA TRP A 109 2.39 2.41 8.60
C TRP A 109 2.50 1.73 7.23
N GLY A 110 3.70 1.35 6.80
CA GLY A 110 3.95 0.67 5.52
C GLY A 110 3.15 -0.63 5.38
N VAL A 111 3.24 -1.53 6.37
CA VAL A 111 2.48 -2.79 6.33
C VAL A 111 0.96 -2.56 6.39
N THR A 112 0.51 -1.56 7.16
CA THR A 112 -0.91 -1.20 7.24
C THR A 112 -1.42 -0.69 5.89
N THR A 113 -0.65 0.14 5.22
CA THR A 113 -0.98 0.67 3.88
C THR A 113 -1.08 -0.44 2.85
N LEU A 114 -0.11 -1.36 2.81
CA LEU A 114 -0.17 -2.52 1.91
C LEU A 114 -1.34 -3.45 2.21
N SER A 115 -1.67 -3.63 3.50
CA SER A 115 -2.84 -4.44 3.89
C SER A 115 -4.14 -3.79 3.44
N ARG A 116 -4.29 -2.47 3.62
CA ARG A 116 -5.49 -1.72 3.24
C ARG A 116 -5.69 -1.62 1.72
N SER A 117 -4.61 -1.62 0.94
CA SER A 117 -4.68 -1.63 -0.52
C SER A 117 -4.88 -3.03 -1.12
N GLY A 118 -4.94 -4.08 -0.29
CA GLY A 118 -5.06 -5.46 -0.76
C GLY A 118 -3.78 -6.03 -1.38
N LEU A 119 -2.66 -5.31 -1.30
CA LEU A 119 -1.34 -5.75 -1.80
C LEU A 119 -0.65 -6.72 -0.82
N LEU A 120 -1.17 -6.82 0.40
CA LEU A 120 -0.79 -7.79 1.41
C LEU A 120 -2.05 -8.35 2.09
N GLY A 121 -2.53 -9.50 1.62
CA GLY A 121 -3.89 -9.96 1.87
C GLY A 121 -4.07 -10.85 3.09
N ASP A 122 -3.19 -11.83 3.28
CA ASP A 122 -3.39 -12.86 4.30
C ASP A 122 -2.21 -13.01 5.29
N ALA A 123 -2.40 -13.87 6.28
CA ALA A 123 -1.40 -14.13 7.31
C ALA A 123 -0.17 -14.90 6.79
N ALA A 124 -0.34 -15.72 5.75
CA ALA A 124 0.75 -16.47 5.14
C ALA A 124 1.67 -15.54 4.34
N GLU A 125 1.09 -14.62 3.55
CA GLU A 125 1.84 -13.59 2.83
C GLU A 125 2.61 -12.67 3.77
N LEU A 126 2.00 -12.29 4.90
CA LEU A 126 2.68 -11.53 5.96
C LEU A 126 3.85 -12.33 6.57
N ALA A 127 3.67 -13.63 6.79
CA ALA A 127 4.72 -14.50 7.32
C ALA A 127 5.88 -14.66 6.32
N THR A 128 5.58 -14.83 5.02
CA THR A 128 6.60 -14.86 3.95
C THR A 128 7.37 -13.54 3.90
N LEU A 129 6.66 -12.40 3.90
CA LEU A 129 7.29 -11.08 3.94
C LEU A 129 8.19 -10.92 5.17
N GLN A 130 7.70 -11.33 6.34
CA GLN A 130 8.45 -11.28 7.59
C GLN A 130 9.73 -12.13 7.57
N ALA A 131 9.71 -13.29 6.89
CA ALA A 131 10.86 -14.15 6.71
C ALA A 131 11.87 -13.58 5.70
N GLU A 132 11.41 -12.99 4.60
CA GLU A 132 12.29 -12.33 3.63
C GLU A 132 13.06 -11.14 4.24
N LEU A 133 12.44 -10.44 5.19
CA LEU A 133 13.02 -9.31 5.92
C LEU A 133 13.91 -9.72 7.11
N ASP A 134 14.17 -11.01 7.29
CA ASP A 134 15.26 -11.46 8.16
C ASP A 134 16.58 -11.23 7.41
N LEU A 135 17.18 -10.06 7.66
CA LEU A 135 18.36 -9.57 6.96
C LEU A 135 19.64 -9.91 7.73
N ALA A 136 20.66 -10.36 7.00
CA ALA A 136 22.01 -10.48 7.53
C ALA A 136 22.64 -9.11 7.80
N ASP A 137 23.66 -9.07 8.67
CA ASP A 137 24.30 -7.82 9.12
C ASP A 137 24.84 -6.98 7.95
N ASP A 138 25.38 -7.61 6.91
CA ASP A 138 25.94 -6.97 5.71
C ASP A 138 24.86 -6.44 4.74
N GLU A 139 23.64 -6.94 4.83
CA GLU A 139 22.51 -6.49 4.00
C GLU A 139 21.86 -5.22 4.54
N TRP A 140 22.06 -4.90 5.82
CA TRP A 140 21.46 -3.73 6.46
C TRP A 140 21.87 -2.40 5.84
N ALA A 141 23.07 -2.33 5.25
CA ALA A 141 23.52 -1.15 4.52
C ALA A 141 22.70 -0.85 3.24
N GLN A 142 21.94 -1.84 2.75
CA GLN A 142 21.19 -1.78 1.49
C GLN A 142 19.69 -1.51 1.71
N VAL A 143 19.23 -1.37 2.96
CA VAL A 143 17.82 -1.14 3.29
C VAL A 143 17.64 0.16 4.10
N PRO A 144 16.44 0.77 4.06
CA PRO A 144 16.19 2.03 4.75
C PRO A 144 16.20 1.91 6.29
N GLY A 145 16.87 2.88 6.91
CA GLY A 145 16.86 3.10 8.35
C GLY A 145 17.82 2.21 9.13
N PRO A 146 17.78 2.26 10.47
CA PRO A 146 18.69 1.52 11.33
C PRO A 146 18.37 0.03 11.35
N GLN A 147 19.39 -0.78 11.62
CA GLN A 147 19.29 -2.21 11.86
C GLN A 147 18.30 -2.52 12.98
N ARG A 148 17.35 -3.43 12.70
CA ARG A 148 16.28 -3.81 13.64
C ARG A 148 15.61 -5.11 13.22
N ARG A 149 14.99 -5.81 14.17
CA ARG A 149 14.03 -6.84 13.80
C ARG A 149 12.73 -6.19 13.32
N PHE A 150 12.27 -6.55 12.13
CA PHE A 150 10.91 -6.24 11.70
C PHE A 150 9.93 -7.10 12.52
N ASP A 151 8.87 -6.49 13.05
CA ASP A 151 7.77 -7.21 13.70
C ASP A 151 6.44 -6.73 13.08
N LEU A 152 6.20 -7.18 11.85
CA LEU A 152 5.06 -6.76 11.06
C LEU A 152 3.74 -7.28 11.64
N GLY A 153 3.79 -8.40 12.37
CA GLY A 153 2.65 -8.96 13.09
C GLY A 153 2.20 -8.09 14.27
N ALA A 154 3.13 -7.47 15.00
CA ALA A 154 2.78 -6.52 16.07
C ALA A 154 2.10 -5.26 15.53
N CYS A 155 2.49 -4.78 14.35
CA CYS A 155 1.91 -3.59 13.73
C CYS A 155 0.39 -3.71 13.47
N ARG A 156 -0.11 -4.90 13.13
CA ARG A 156 -1.55 -5.14 12.92
C ARG A 156 -2.38 -5.05 14.20
N ARG A 157 -1.79 -5.19 15.39
CA ARG A 157 -2.50 -5.07 16.68
C ARG A 157 -2.75 -3.62 17.06
N THR A 158 -1.93 -2.70 16.55
CA THR A 158 -2.01 -1.26 16.82
C THR A 158 -2.87 -0.51 15.80
N ALA A 159 -3.03 -1.06 14.59
CA ALA A 159 -4.06 -0.59 13.67
C ALA A 159 -5.41 -0.89 14.31
N LEU A 160 -6.08 0.15 14.84
CA LEU A 160 -7.49 0.10 15.23
C LEU A 160 -8.21 -0.71 14.16
N ARG A 161 -8.68 -1.89 14.54
CA ARG A 161 -9.49 -2.77 13.69
C ARG A 161 -10.68 -1.91 13.33
N MET A 162 -10.69 -1.32 12.13
CA MET A 162 -11.93 -0.79 11.59
C MET A 162 -12.88 -1.98 11.64
N PRO A 163 -13.99 -1.86 12.37
CA PRO A 163 -14.91 -2.96 12.45
C PRO A 163 -15.32 -3.29 11.00
N ALA A 164 -15.40 -4.58 10.70
CA ALA A 164 -15.62 -5.06 9.35
C ALA A 164 -16.79 -4.29 8.71
N ALA A 165 -16.68 -3.96 7.42
CA ALA A 165 -17.79 -3.37 6.67
C ALA A 165 -19.05 -4.20 6.95
N GLY A 166 -20.01 -3.63 7.69
CA GLY A 166 -21.14 -4.34 8.30
C GLY A 166 -21.37 -4.09 9.79
N SER A 167 -20.46 -3.41 10.51
CA SER A 167 -20.75 -2.93 11.88
C SER A 167 -21.40 -1.54 11.93
N GLY A 168 -21.47 -0.86 10.78
CA GLY A 168 -22.36 0.29 10.61
C GLY A 168 -23.78 -0.24 10.58
N ASN A 169 -24.69 0.44 11.26
CA ASN A 169 -26.10 0.11 11.12
C ASN A 169 -26.49 0.46 9.67
N GLU A 170 -26.49 -0.54 8.77
CA GLU A 170 -26.76 -0.39 7.34
C GLU A 170 -28.04 0.41 7.07
N GLN A 171 -29.02 0.28 7.99
CA GLN A 171 -30.28 0.98 7.93
C GLN A 171 -30.14 2.48 8.26
N TRP A 172 -29.28 2.83 9.22
CA TRP A 172 -28.90 4.20 9.51
C TRP A 172 -28.05 4.81 8.39
N ASP A 173 -27.07 4.07 7.86
CA ASP A 173 -26.22 4.52 6.75
C ASP A 173 -27.05 4.82 5.50
N ALA A 174 -27.98 3.91 5.13
CA ALA A 174 -28.91 4.13 4.04
C ALA A 174 -29.86 5.32 4.29
N CYS A 175 -30.24 5.59 5.55
CA CYS A 175 -31.05 6.74 5.91
C CYS A 175 -30.31 8.05 5.71
N VAL A 176 -29.10 8.18 6.24
CA VAL A 176 -28.26 9.37 6.11
C VAL A 176 -27.88 9.64 4.66
N HIS A 177 -27.61 8.58 3.87
CA HIS A 177 -27.35 8.73 2.44
C HIS A 177 -28.53 9.38 1.70
N ARG A 178 -29.76 8.94 1.96
CA ARG A 178 -30.96 9.56 1.37
C ARG A 178 -31.15 11.01 1.80
N CYS A 179 -30.80 11.36 3.04
CA CYS A 179 -30.80 12.75 3.50
C CYS A 179 -29.74 13.59 2.73
N GLY A 180 -28.55 13.04 2.52
CA GLY A 180 -27.48 13.65 1.72
C GLY A 180 -27.88 13.88 0.26
N ASP A 181 -28.53 12.91 -0.38
CA ASP A 181 -29.00 13.04 -1.77
C ASP A 181 -30.06 14.13 -1.93
N ARG A 182 -30.88 14.37 -0.89
CA ARG A 182 -31.83 15.48 -0.87
C ARG A 182 -31.12 16.81 -0.69
N LEU A 183 -30.15 16.89 0.21
CA LEU A 183 -29.34 18.09 0.40
C LEU A 183 -28.59 18.46 -0.89
N TYR A 184 -27.99 17.47 -1.55
CA TYR A 184 -27.25 17.66 -2.80
C TYR A 184 -28.14 18.29 -3.90
N ARG A 185 -29.38 17.81 -4.03
CA ARG A 185 -30.36 18.36 -4.97
C ARG A 185 -30.94 19.72 -4.56
N CYS A 186 -30.98 20.00 -3.26
CA CYS A 186 -31.51 21.25 -2.71
C CYS A 186 -30.50 22.41 -2.81
N GLY A 187 -29.22 22.15 -2.53
CA GLY A 187 -28.16 23.15 -2.46
C GLY A 187 -27.71 23.47 -1.03
N ARG A 188 -26.98 24.58 -0.84
CA ARG A 188 -26.32 24.94 0.43
C ARG A 188 -26.98 26.08 1.21
N SER A 189 -28.25 26.41 0.93
CA SER A 189 -28.95 27.42 1.72
C SER A 189 -29.19 26.94 3.16
N GLU A 190 -29.42 27.89 4.08
CA GLU A 190 -29.80 27.58 5.46
C GLU A 190 -31.06 26.71 5.54
N SER A 191 -32.03 26.91 4.63
CA SER A 191 -33.24 26.09 4.56
C SER A 191 -32.96 24.64 4.12
N CYS A 192 -32.04 24.42 3.19
CA CYS A 192 -31.61 23.08 2.80
C CYS A 192 -30.84 22.39 3.94
N MET A 193 -29.97 23.15 4.62
CA MET A 193 -29.20 22.65 5.76
C MET A 193 -30.06 22.32 6.98
N SER A 194 -31.09 23.10 7.28
CA SER A 194 -32.04 22.80 8.37
C SER A 194 -32.87 21.56 8.06
N THR A 195 -33.31 21.40 6.80
CA THR A 195 -34.02 20.21 6.31
C THR A 195 -33.16 18.95 6.42
N PHE A 196 -31.88 19.05 6.05
CA PHE A 196 -30.92 17.95 6.22
C PHE A 196 -30.78 17.55 7.69
N ARG A 197 -30.58 18.52 8.60
CA ARG A 197 -30.46 18.27 10.05
C ARG A 197 -31.71 17.58 10.63
N GLN A 198 -32.90 18.01 10.24
CA GLN A 198 -34.15 17.36 10.63
C GLN A 198 -34.24 15.93 10.10
N CYS A 199 -33.85 15.70 8.85
CA CYS A 199 -33.82 14.37 8.24
C CYS A 199 -32.88 13.41 8.99
N THR A 200 -31.64 13.85 9.28
CA THR A 200 -30.66 13.02 9.98
C THR A 200 -31.05 12.74 11.43
N ALA A 201 -31.70 13.68 12.13
CA ALA A 201 -32.23 13.44 13.48
C ALA A 201 -33.30 12.33 13.49
N GLY A 202 -34.09 12.21 12.43
CA GLY A 202 -35.02 11.10 12.24
C GLY A 202 -34.34 9.75 12.03
N CYS A 203 -33.12 9.73 11.45
CA CYS A 203 -32.34 8.51 11.31
C CYS A 203 -31.85 7.98 12.67
N ASP A 204 -31.51 8.86 13.61
CA ASP A 204 -31.08 8.47 14.96
C ASP A 204 -32.22 7.87 15.78
N ALA A 205 -33.44 8.39 15.63
CA ALA A 205 -34.64 7.86 16.28
C ALA A 205 -35.05 6.46 15.77
N ALA A 206 -34.60 6.07 14.58
CA ALA A 206 -34.87 4.77 13.97
C ALA A 206 -33.79 3.71 14.28
N ARG A 207 -32.76 4.04 15.08
CA ARG A 207 -31.77 3.04 15.50
C ARG A 207 -32.42 2.00 16.43
N PRO A 208 -32.20 0.69 16.20
CA PRO A 208 -32.48 -0.32 17.20
C PRO A 208 -31.71 0.00 18.49
N ALA A 209 -32.36 -0.16 19.64
CA ALA A 209 -31.68 -0.11 20.93
C ALA A 209 -30.60 -1.22 21.00
N PRO A 210 -29.49 -0.99 21.71
CA PRO A 210 -28.43 -1.97 21.86
C PRO A 210 -28.92 -3.27 22.52
#